data_AF-A0A4P6KXQ0-F1
#
_entry.id   AF-A0A4P6KXQ0-F1
#
_cell.length_a   1.000
_cell.length_b   1.000
_cell.length_c   1.000
_cell.angle_alpha   90.00
_cell.angle_beta   90.00
_cell.angle_gamma   90.00
#
_symmetry.space_group_name_H-M   'P 1'
#
loop_
_entity.id
_entity.type
_entity.pdbx_description
1 polymer ?
#
loop_
_entity_poly.entity_id
_entity_poly.type
_entity_poly.pdbx_seq_one_letter_code
_entity_poly.pdbx_strand_id
1 'polypeptide(L)'
;MIIAAKKTSQVATHMAIAFTLMYVMTGSLAFGGLAAILEPVINVALLPLHEKFWRRVRARSTANATALLAAEKLSQTLFHMVVAFGVMFWATGSMAFGGVAAVLEPILNVIALPYHDRLWARLEERLAANARLATAA
;
A
#
# COMPACT_ATOMS: atom_id res chain seq x y z
N MET A 1 -17.64 8.65 9.45
CA MET A 1 -17.62 7.33 8.81
C MET A 1 -17.01 7.32 7.40
N ILE A 2 -17.15 8.39 6.60
CA ILE A 2 -16.64 8.43 5.21
C ILE A 2 -15.11 8.26 5.07
N ILE A 3 -14.33 8.84 5.99
CA ILE A 3 -12.86 8.71 5.98
C ILE A 3 -12.44 7.25 6.18
N ALA A 4 -13.07 6.55 7.13
CA ALA A 4 -12.82 5.13 7.36
C ALA A 4 -13.18 4.31 6.12
N ALA A 5 -14.36 4.55 5.51
CA ALA A 5 -14.77 3.87 4.29
C ALA A 5 -13.78 4.07 3.13
N LYS A 6 -13.29 5.29 2.92
CA LYS A 6 -12.27 5.61 1.91
C LYS A 6 -10.95 4.89 2.17
N LYS A 7 -10.51 4.79 3.43
CA LYS A 7 -9.28 4.07 3.78
C LYS A 7 -9.45 2.57 3.59
N THR A 8 -10.59 2.01 3.98
CA THR A 8 -10.91 0.60 3.73
C THR A 8 -10.96 0.29 2.23
N SER A 9 -11.58 1.14 1.41
CA SER A 9 -11.62 0.93 -0.04
C SER A 9 -10.24 1.10 -0.69
N GLN A 10 -9.38 1.97 -0.14
CA GLN A 10 -8.01 2.13 -0.59
C GLN A 10 -7.22 0.83 -0.39
N VAL A 11 -7.33 0.22 0.79
CA VAL A 11 -6.73 -1.08 1.11
C VAL A 11 -7.31 -2.17 0.19
N ALA A 12 -8.64 -2.22 0.05
CA ALA A 12 -9.29 -3.21 -0.81
C ALA A 12 -8.86 -3.09 -2.29
N THR A 13 -8.66 -1.87 -2.79
CA THR A 13 -8.16 -1.63 -4.15
C THR A 13 -6.76 -2.19 -4.32
N HIS A 14 -5.87 -1.95 -3.36
CA HIS A 14 -4.51 -2.52 -3.37
C HIS A 14 -4.54 -4.05 -3.34
N MET A 15 -5.36 -4.65 -2.47
CA MET A 15 -5.51 -6.12 -2.42
C MET A 15 -6.04 -6.70 -3.73
N ALA A 16 -6.99 -6.02 -4.37
CA ALA A 16 -7.52 -6.44 -5.66
C ALA A 16 -6.46 -6.36 -6.77
N ILE A 17 -5.60 -5.33 -6.75
CA ILE A 17 -4.49 -5.19 -7.69
C ILE A 17 -3.48 -6.32 -7.49
N ALA A 18 -3.02 -6.55 -6.25
CA ALA A 18 -2.08 -7.62 -5.91
C ALA A 18 -2.62 -9.00 -6.31
N PHE A 19 -3.88 -9.28 -5.96
CA PHE A 19 -4.57 -10.51 -6.33
C PHE A 19 -4.62 -10.71 -7.85
N THR A 20 -5.10 -9.69 -8.57
CA THR A 20 -5.33 -9.78 -10.02
C THR A 20 -4.01 -9.91 -10.76
N LEU A 21 -3.01 -9.13 -10.37
CA LEU A 21 -1.66 -9.21 -10.92
C LEU A 21 -1.12 -10.63 -10.80
N MET A 22 -1.18 -11.19 -9.60
CA MET A 22 -0.63 -12.51 -9.34
C MET A 22 -1.43 -13.62 -10.03
N TYR A 23 -2.75 -13.50 -10.07
CA TYR A 23 -3.60 -14.40 -10.81
C TYR A 23 -3.26 -14.39 -12.31
N VAL A 24 -3.08 -13.20 -12.91
CA VAL A 24 -2.68 -13.08 -14.33
C VAL A 24 -1.30 -13.70 -14.59
N MET A 25 -0.36 -13.53 -13.65
CA MET A 25 1.00 -14.06 -13.80
C MET A 25 1.09 -15.58 -13.63
N THR A 26 0.29 -16.16 -12.75
CA THR A 26 0.42 -17.57 -12.32
C THR A 26 -0.72 -18.47 -12.77
N GLY A 27 -1.86 -17.90 -13.16
CA GLY A 27 -3.11 -18.61 -13.41
C GLY A 27 -3.78 -19.19 -12.15
N SER A 28 -3.26 -18.92 -10.95
CA SER A 28 -3.68 -19.55 -9.70
C SER A 28 -4.37 -18.58 -8.75
N LEU A 29 -5.61 -18.90 -8.37
CA LEU A 29 -6.34 -18.17 -7.33
C LEU A 29 -5.65 -18.27 -5.96
N ALA A 30 -4.95 -19.37 -5.69
CA ALA A 30 -4.22 -19.56 -4.45
C ALA A 30 -3.04 -18.58 -4.33
N PHE A 31 -2.26 -18.40 -5.41
CA PHE A 31 -1.18 -17.41 -5.42
C PHE A 31 -1.72 -15.98 -5.40
N GLY A 32 -2.84 -15.71 -6.08
CA GLY A 32 -3.59 -14.45 -5.94
C GLY A 32 -3.97 -14.13 -4.50
N GLY A 33 -4.59 -15.08 -3.80
CA GLY A 33 -5.00 -14.92 -2.41
C GLY A 33 -3.81 -14.77 -1.45
N LEU A 34 -2.73 -15.53 -1.67
CA LEU A 34 -1.49 -15.40 -0.90
C LEU A 34 -0.88 -14.01 -1.05
N ALA A 35 -0.74 -13.50 -2.27
CA ALA A 35 -0.22 -12.16 -2.51
C ALA A 35 -1.07 -11.09 -1.81
N ALA A 36 -2.40 -11.19 -1.91
CA ALA A 36 -3.34 -10.23 -1.31
C ALA A 36 -3.36 -10.23 0.24
N ILE A 37 -2.80 -11.24 0.91
CA ILE A 37 -2.87 -11.35 2.38
C ILE A 37 -1.48 -11.32 3.01
N LEU A 38 -0.53 -12.08 2.47
CA LEU A 38 0.72 -12.34 3.16
C LEU A 38 1.54 -11.05 3.35
N GLU A 39 1.58 -10.23 2.31
CA GLU A 39 2.32 -8.98 2.34
C GLU A 39 1.77 -7.96 3.36
N PRO A 40 0.46 -7.63 3.38
CA PRO A 40 -0.10 -6.76 4.42
C PRO A 40 0.09 -7.32 5.83
N VAL A 41 0.01 -8.65 6.03
CA VAL A 41 0.26 -9.27 7.34
C VAL A 41 1.72 -9.03 7.79
N ILE A 42 2.68 -9.24 6.89
CA ILE A 42 4.10 -9.02 7.19
C ILE A 42 4.37 -7.53 7.44
N ASN A 43 3.77 -6.63 6.65
CA ASN A 43 3.91 -5.20 6.82
C ASN A 43 3.36 -4.72 8.17
N VAL A 44 2.18 -5.20 8.58
CA VAL A 44 1.60 -4.88 9.90
C VAL A 44 2.50 -5.37 11.04
N ALA A 45 3.18 -6.50 10.88
CA ALA A 45 4.10 -7.02 11.88
C ALA A 45 5.43 -6.22 11.94
N LEU A 46 5.99 -5.85 10.79
CA LEU A 46 7.38 -5.35 10.71
C LEU A 46 7.50 -3.83 10.58
N LEU A 47 6.56 -3.13 9.94
CA LEU A 47 6.61 -1.67 9.82
C LEU A 47 6.67 -0.95 11.19
N PRO A 48 5.92 -1.37 12.23
CA PRO A 48 6.03 -0.72 13.55
C PRO A 48 7.45 -0.81 14.15
N LEU A 49 8.21 -1.85 13.81
CA LEU A 49 9.60 -2.01 14.26
C LEU A 49 10.52 -1.07 13.49
N HIS A 50 10.34 -0.95 12.17
CA HIS A 50 11.05 -0.02 11.29
C HIS A 50 10.82 1.44 11.73
N GLU A 51 9.58 1.82 12.02
CA GLU A 51 9.24 3.16 12.51
C GLU A 51 9.85 3.46 13.89
N LYS A 52 9.85 2.48 14.81
CA LYS A 52 10.50 2.62 16.11
C LYS A 52 12.01 2.79 15.97
N PHE A 53 12.64 2.10 15.01
CA PHE A 53 14.05 2.28 14.70
C PHE A 53 14.32 3.70 14.20
N TRP A 54 13.61 4.18 13.19
CA TRP A 54 13.83 5.51 12.62
C TRP A 54 13.54 6.64 13.59
N ARG A 55 12.56 6.48 14.49
CA ARG A 55 12.30 7.44 15.57
C ARG A 55 13.51 7.64 16.48
N ARG A 56 14.24 6.56 16.81
CA ARG A 56 15.48 6.65 17.61
C ARG A 56 16.61 7.29 16.83
N VAL A 57 16.73 6.97 15.53
CA VAL A 57 17.72 7.59 14.64
C VAL A 57 17.51 9.10 14.55
N ARG A 58 16.27 9.55 14.30
CA ARG A 58 15.92 10.98 14.25
C ARG A 58 16.20 11.70 15.57
N ALA A 59 15.87 11.07 16.70
CA ALA A 59 16.10 11.67 18.02
C ALA A 59 17.60 11.86 18.36
N ARG A 60 18.50 11.12 17.70
CA ARG A 60 19.95 11.17 17.95
C ARG A 60 20.73 11.89 16.86
N SER A 61 20.10 12.26 15.76
CA SER A 61 20.77 12.83 14.60
C SER A 61 20.65 14.36 14.60
N THR A 62 21.77 15.03 14.36
CA THR A 62 21.83 16.48 14.08
C THR A 62 21.68 16.79 12.59
N ALA A 63 21.48 15.76 11.75
CA ALA A 63 21.30 15.91 10.32
C ALA A 63 19.98 16.59 9.98
N ASN A 64 19.87 17.07 8.74
CA ASN A 64 18.67 17.71 8.24
C ASN A 64 17.44 16.78 8.36
N ALA A 65 16.40 17.26 9.02
CA ALA A 65 15.14 16.53 9.21
C ALA A 65 14.53 16.06 7.87
N THR A 66 14.62 16.85 6.81
CA THR A 66 14.07 16.47 5.49
C THR A 66 14.84 15.29 4.88
N ALA A 67 16.16 15.26 5.02
CA ALA A 67 17.00 14.17 4.53
C ALA A 67 16.71 12.87 5.29
N LEU A 68 16.50 12.95 6.62
CA LEU A 68 16.15 11.78 7.43
C LEU A 68 14.77 11.22 7.09
N LEU A 69 13.79 12.10 6.85
CA LEU A 69 12.45 11.67 6.40
C LEU A 69 12.50 11.02 5.01
N ALA A 70 13.27 11.59 4.09
CA ALA A 70 13.48 11.00 2.77
C ALA A 70 14.15 9.62 2.87
N ALA A 71 15.18 9.48 3.70
CA ALA A 71 15.86 8.22 3.93
C ALA A 71 14.94 7.17 4.59
N GLU A 72 14.11 7.57 5.55
CA GLU A 72 13.09 6.70 6.15
C GLU A 72 12.13 6.18 5.08
N LYS A 73 11.58 7.06 4.24
CA LYS A 73 10.65 6.65 3.16
C LYS A 73 11.29 5.79 2.10
N LEU A 74 12.54 6.07 1.73
CA LEU A 74 13.30 5.23 0.81
C LEU A 74 13.52 3.84 1.39
N SER A 75 13.96 3.77 2.65
CA SER A 75 14.17 2.49 3.34
C SER A 75 12.86 1.72 3.57
N GLN A 76 11.74 2.41 3.79
CA GLN A 76 10.41 1.81 3.89
C GLN A 76 9.98 1.19 2.55
N THR A 77 10.25 1.89 1.45
CA THR A 77 9.97 1.38 0.09
C THR A 77 10.83 0.17 -0.23
N LEU A 78 12.14 0.23 0.05
CA LEU A 78 13.06 -0.88 -0.15
C LEU A 78 12.67 -2.09 0.70
N PHE A 79 12.26 -1.86 1.94
CA PHE A 79 11.78 -2.90 2.84
C PHE A 79 10.59 -3.66 2.24
N HIS A 80 9.55 -2.95 1.77
CA HIS A 80 8.42 -3.58 1.08
C HIS A 80 8.88 -4.35 -0.16
N MET A 81 9.81 -3.79 -0.95
CA MET A 81 10.36 -4.44 -2.14
C MET A 81 11.02 -5.79 -1.84
N VAL A 82 11.80 -5.84 -0.76
CA VAL A 82 12.46 -7.07 -0.31
C VAL A 82 11.44 -8.09 0.22
N VAL A 83 10.44 -7.63 0.97
CA VAL A 83 9.37 -8.50 1.48
C VAL A 83 8.55 -9.08 0.34
N ALA A 84 8.03 -8.24 -0.57
CA ALA A 84 7.23 -8.66 -1.72
C ALA A 84 8.02 -9.64 -2.60
N PHE A 85 9.28 -9.31 -2.93
CA PHE A 85 10.16 -10.22 -3.66
C PHE A 85 10.33 -11.56 -2.94
N GLY A 86 10.69 -11.53 -1.65
CA GLY A 86 11.01 -12.73 -0.87
C GLY A 86 9.81 -13.64 -0.68
N VAL A 87 8.64 -13.06 -0.38
CA VAL A 87 7.36 -13.77 -0.29
C VAL A 87 7.03 -14.45 -1.60
N MET A 88 7.13 -13.72 -2.71
CA MET A 88 6.73 -14.26 -4.00
C MET A 88 7.73 -15.28 -4.55
N PHE A 89 9.02 -15.06 -4.31
CA PHE A 89 10.05 -16.05 -4.58
C PHE A 89 9.81 -17.33 -3.78
N TRP A 90 9.51 -17.22 -2.47
CA TRP A 90 9.21 -18.38 -1.63
C TRP A 90 7.96 -19.12 -2.11
N ALA A 91 6.90 -18.40 -2.47
CA ALA A 91 5.65 -19.00 -2.91
C ALA A 91 5.77 -19.70 -4.27
N THR A 92 6.48 -19.09 -5.22
CA THR A 92 6.51 -19.56 -6.62
C THR A 92 7.78 -20.32 -7.02
N GLY A 93 8.84 -20.22 -6.23
CA GLY A 93 10.19 -20.71 -6.58
C GLY A 93 10.88 -19.91 -7.68
N SER A 94 10.31 -18.80 -8.15
CA SER A 94 10.80 -18.04 -9.30
C SER A 94 11.22 -16.63 -8.93
N MET A 95 12.50 -16.32 -9.18
CA MET A 95 13.02 -14.95 -8.99
C MET A 95 12.36 -13.96 -9.95
N ALA A 96 11.93 -14.41 -11.13
CA ALA A 96 11.24 -13.56 -12.10
C ALA A 96 9.89 -13.10 -11.56
N PHE A 97 9.09 -14.01 -11.00
CA PHE A 97 7.80 -13.64 -10.39
C PHE A 97 8.00 -12.73 -9.16
N GLY A 98 9.00 -13.00 -8.33
CA GLY A 98 9.36 -12.11 -7.22
C GLY A 98 9.75 -10.70 -7.67
N GLY A 99 10.59 -10.58 -8.71
CA GLY A 99 11.03 -9.29 -9.24
C GLY A 99 9.89 -8.50 -9.88
N VAL A 100 9.04 -9.17 -10.69
CA VAL A 100 7.87 -8.54 -11.29
C VAL A 100 6.89 -8.09 -10.23
N ALA A 101 6.58 -8.92 -9.24
CA ALA A 101 5.65 -8.53 -8.17
C ALA A 101 6.15 -7.30 -7.41
N ALA A 102 7.43 -7.31 -7.00
CA ALA A 102 8.05 -6.19 -6.31
C ALA A 102 7.91 -4.88 -7.12
N VAL A 103 8.17 -4.88 -8.42
CA VAL A 103 8.16 -3.63 -9.20
C VAL A 103 6.76 -3.23 -9.69
N LEU A 104 6.01 -4.19 -10.23
CA LEU A 104 4.79 -3.90 -10.97
C LEU A 104 3.65 -3.49 -10.06
N GLU A 105 3.55 -4.08 -8.87
CA GLU A 105 2.48 -3.78 -7.93
C GLU A 105 2.51 -2.31 -7.45
N PRO A 106 3.65 -1.73 -7.01
CA PRO A 106 3.76 -0.31 -6.73
C PRO A 106 3.37 0.58 -7.92
N ILE A 107 3.78 0.21 -9.14
CA ILE A 107 3.45 0.97 -10.36
C ILE A 107 1.93 0.98 -10.58
N LEU A 108 1.28 -0.18 -10.50
CA LEU A 108 -0.17 -0.29 -10.65
C LEU A 108 -0.90 0.52 -9.57
N ASN A 109 -0.42 0.49 -8.33
CA ASN A 109 -0.99 1.28 -7.24
C ASN A 109 -0.81 2.79 -7.44
N VAL A 110 0.36 3.25 -7.89
CA VAL A 110 0.62 4.66 -8.20
C VAL A 110 -0.29 5.15 -9.33
N ILE A 111 -0.64 4.28 -10.27
CA ILE A 111 -1.58 4.63 -11.35
C ILE A 111 -3.03 4.60 -10.87
N ALA A 112 -3.45 3.57 -10.14
CA ALA A 112 -4.86 3.34 -9.79
C ALA A 112 -5.36 4.24 -8.63
N LEU A 113 -4.55 4.43 -7.59
CA LEU A 113 -4.95 5.15 -6.38
C LEU A 113 -5.34 6.62 -6.64
N PRO A 114 -4.68 7.38 -7.54
CA PRO A 114 -5.14 8.73 -7.89
C PRO A 114 -6.56 8.76 -8.47
N TYR A 115 -6.96 7.77 -9.27
CA TYR A 115 -8.32 7.68 -9.80
C TYR A 115 -9.32 7.34 -8.69
N HIS A 116 -8.96 6.39 -7.82
CA HIS A 116 -9.74 6.08 -6.61
C HIS A 116 -9.97 7.32 -5.75
N ASP A 117 -8.93 8.11 -5.51
CA ASP A 117 -9.01 9.29 -4.65
C ASP A 117 -9.85 10.41 -5.27
N ARG A 118 -9.76 10.60 -6.59
CA ARG A 118 -10.63 11.52 -7.34
C ARG A 118 -12.10 11.10 -7.28
N LEU A 119 -12.37 9.80 -7.36
CA LEU A 119 -13.74 9.27 -7.23
C LEU A 119 -14.31 9.57 -5.84
N TRP A 120 -13.52 9.32 -4.79
CA TRP A 120 -13.94 9.63 -3.42
C TRP A 120 -14.13 11.12 -3.16
N ALA A 121 -13.26 11.97 -3.71
CA ALA A 121 -13.42 13.43 -3.57
C ALA A 121 -14.78 13.89 -4.11
N ARG A 122 -15.20 13.38 -5.27
CA ARG A 122 -16.53 13.67 -5.84
C ARG A 122 -17.68 13.18 -4.96
N LEU A 123 -17.51 12.03 -4.29
CA LEU A 123 -18.51 11.50 -3.37
C LEU A 123 -18.59 12.34 -2.08
N GLU A 124 -17.45 12.74 -1.54
CA GLU A 124 -17.34 13.62 -0.37
C GLU A 124 -18.03 14.97 -0.64
N GLU A 125 -17.78 15.59 -1.81
CA GLU A 125 -18.42 16.83 -2.23
C GLU A 125 -19.95 16.70 -2.34
N ARG A 126 -20.44 15.62 -2.95
CA ARG A 126 -21.89 15.35 -3.09
C ARG A 126 -22.57 15.17 -1.74
N LEU A 127 -21.94 14.43 -0.84
CA LEU A 127 -22.49 14.20 0.50
C LEU A 127 -22.49 15.47 1.33
N ALA A 128 -21.45 16.30 1.22
CA ALA A 128 -21.39 17.60 1.87
C ALA A 128 -22.46 18.56 1.33
N ALA A 129 -22.71 18.58 0.02
CA ALA A 129 -23.76 19.39 -0.59
C ALA A 129 -25.15 18.96 -0.11
N ASN A 130 -25.44 17.65 -0.10
CA ASN A 130 -26.72 17.12 0.38
C ASN A 130 -26.96 17.45 1.86
N ALA A 131 -25.92 17.36 2.69
CA ALA A 131 -26.01 17.71 4.11
C ALA A 131 -26.35 19.20 4.31
N ARG A 132 -25.72 20.10 3.53
CA ARG A 132 -26.01 21.55 3.58
C ARG A 132 -27.46 21.86 3.22
N LEU A 133 -27.98 21.22 2.17
CA LEU A 133 -29.38 21.38 1.75
C LEU A 133 -30.35 20.90 2.83
N ALA A 134 -30.06 19.75 3.46
CA ALA A 134 -30.89 19.21 4.53
C ALA A 134 -30.90 20.09 5.80
N THR A 135 -29.82 20.81 6.10
CA THR A 135 -29.78 21.75 7.24
C THR A 135 -30.37 23.12 6.93
N ALA A 136 -30.58 23.45 5.65
CA ALA A 136 -31.13 24.73 5.21
C ALA A 136 -32.66 24.67 4.96
N ALA A 137 -33.25 23.48 5.01
CA ALA A 137 -34.69 23.22 4.92
C ALA A 137 -35.29 23.06 6.33
#